data_AF-A0A9W8TIQ2-F1
#
_entry.id   AF-A0A9W8TIQ2-F1
#
_cell.length_a   1.000
_cell.length_b   1.000
_cell.length_c   1.000
_cell.angle_alpha   90.00
_cell.angle_beta   90.00
_cell.angle_gamma   90.00
#
_symmetry.space_group_name_H-M   'P 1'
#
loop_
_entity.id
_entity.type
_entity.pdbx_description
1 polymer ?
#
loop_
_entity_poly.entity_id
_entity_poly.type
_entity_poly.pdbx_seq_one_letter_code
_entity_poly.pdbx_strand_id
1 'polypeptide(L)'
;MAAFRRAIALNAVLRLRPRSSIACPRPLSTTVSHCGAYVSLRSRRQYASLSQHESTLDSAALRSSQPLPDVAQPQTLTEKIVQRYATDLPPGKKVKAGDYITLRPARCMTHDNSSAVASKFMQIGASKIHDNKQVIMGTMNLG
;
A
#
# COMPACT_ATOMS: atom_id res chain seq x y z
N MET A 1 74.43 -30.38 -21.30
CA MET A 1 75.01 -29.30 -22.13
C MET A 1 73.88 -28.44 -22.67
N ALA A 2 73.81 -27.19 -22.21
CA ALA A 2 73.09 -26.03 -22.78
C ALA A 2 71.56 -26.12 -23.03
N ALA A 3 70.75 -25.07 -22.89
CA ALA A 3 70.87 -23.76 -22.28
C ALA A 3 69.45 -23.17 -22.16
N PHE A 4 69.19 -22.43 -21.08
CA PHE A 4 68.05 -21.52 -20.95
C PHE A 4 68.05 -20.49 -22.07
N ARG A 5 66.87 -20.20 -22.66
CA ARG A 5 66.52 -18.83 -23.07
C ARG A 5 65.04 -18.53 -22.80
N ARG A 6 64.84 -17.62 -21.85
CA ARG A 6 63.61 -16.87 -21.60
C ARG A 6 63.26 -16.04 -22.85
N ALA A 7 61.98 -15.94 -23.17
CA ALA A 7 61.44 -14.84 -23.96
C ALA A 7 60.18 -14.31 -23.29
N ILE A 8 60.32 -13.13 -22.69
CA ILE A 8 59.26 -12.26 -22.18
C ILE A 8 58.73 -11.50 -23.40
N ALA A 9 57.42 -11.50 -23.63
CA ALA A 9 56.79 -10.63 -24.62
C ALA A 9 55.45 -10.09 -24.09
N LEU A 10 55.59 -8.96 -23.41
CA LEU A 10 54.73 -7.78 -23.30
C LEU A 10 53.27 -7.87 -23.77
N ASN A 11 52.38 -7.61 -22.81
CA ASN A 11 50.97 -7.27 -22.98
C ASN A 11 50.75 -6.19 -24.06
N ALA A 12 50.15 -6.56 -25.18
CA ALA A 12 49.64 -5.62 -26.17
C ALA A 12 48.22 -5.16 -25.76
N VAL A 13 48.15 -4.06 -25.00
CA VAL A 13 46.91 -3.37 -24.69
C VAL A 13 46.46 -2.59 -25.93
N LEU A 14 45.47 -3.10 -26.66
CA LEU A 14 44.76 -2.31 -27.67
C LEU A 14 43.89 -1.27 -26.95
N ARG A 15 44.47 -0.09 -26.69
CA ARG A 15 43.75 1.08 -26.19
C ARG A 15 42.84 1.62 -27.29
N LEU A 16 41.57 1.23 -27.28
CA LEU A 16 40.53 1.94 -28.00
C LEU A 16 40.45 3.37 -27.45
N ARG A 17 40.79 4.36 -28.27
CA ARG A 17 40.62 5.78 -27.96
C ARG A 17 39.13 6.14 -28.04
N PRO A 18 38.48 6.65 -26.98
CA PRO A 18 37.18 7.24 -27.15
C PRO A 18 37.33 8.59 -27.86
N ARG A 19 36.61 8.75 -28.98
CA ARG A 19 36.44 10.03 -29.66
C ARG A 19 35.68 10.97 -28.72
N SER A 20 36.34 12.02 -28.24
CA SER A 20 35.69 13.13 -27.55
C SER A 20 34.87 13.94 -28.55
N SER A 21 33.57 13.65 -28.67
CA SER A 21 32.62 14.58 -29.29
C SER A 21 32.22 15.60 -28.23
N ILE A 22 32.70 16.83 -28.38
CA ILE A 22 32.19 17.98 -27.62
C ILE A 22 30.77 18.25 -28.13
N ALA A 23 29.78 17.84 -27.36
CA ALA A 23 28.40 18.22 -27.60
C ALA A 23 28.15 19.59 -26.96
N CYS A 24 27.88 20.60 -27.78
CA CYS A 24 27.42 21.91 -27.31
C CYS A 24 26.02 21.76 -26.67
N PRO A 25 25.80 22.20 -25.42
CA PRO A 25 24.44 22.22 -24.88
C PRO A 25 23.66 23.36 -25.53
N ARG A 26 22.57 23.02 -26.21
CA ARG A 26 21.54 23.99 -26.60
C ARG A 26 20.74 24.37 -25.35
N PRO A 27 20.53 25.66 -25.04
CA PRO A 27 19.63 26.04 -23.96
C PRO A 27 18.19 25.74 -24.42
N LEU A 28 17.59 24.71 -23.84
CA LEU A 28 16.15 24.48 -23.99
C LEU A 28 15.42 25.47 -23.10
N SER A 29 14.64 26.33 -23.75
CA SER A 29 13.74 27.28 -23.12
C SER A 29 12.79 26.58 -22.15
N THR A 30 12.64 27.22 -21.01
CA THR A 30 11.66 26.97 -19.95
C THR A 30 10.24 26.75 -20.46
N THR A 31 9.62 25.65 -20.04
CA THR A 31 8.18 25.65 -19.74
C THR A 31 8.00 25.32 -18.27
N VAL A 32 7.69 26.35 -17.49
CA VAL A 32 7.23 26.21 -16.11
C VAL A 32 5.98 25.35 -16.15
N SER A 33 6.08 24.13 -15.65
CA SER A 33 4.91 23.32 -15.34
C SER A 33 4.18 24.05 -14.22
N HIS A 34 3.04 24.64 -14.56
CA HIS A 34 2.08 25.09 -13.56
C HIS A 34 1.68 23.85 -12.76
N CYS A 35 2.26 23.68 -11.58
CA CYS A 35 1.71 22.83 -10.55
C CYS A 35 0.31 23.36 -10.24
N GLY A 36 -0.70 22.76 -10.86
CA GLY A 36 -2.08 22.93 -10.43
C GLY A 36 -2.15 22.52 -8.97
N ALA A 37 -2.24 23.51 -8.09
CA ALA A 37 -2.51 23.28 -6.69
C ALA A 37 -3.86 22.57 -6.63
N TYR A 38 -3.86 21.29 -6.26
CA TYR A 38 -5.06 20.60 -5.85
C TYR A 38 -5.54 21.26 -4.57
N VAL A 39 -6.41 22.28 -4.69
CA VAL A 39 -7.15 22.81 -3.56
C VAL A 39 -8.11 21.71 -3.12
N SER A 40 -7.66 20.93 -2.16
CA SER A 40 -8.49 19.96 -1.45
C SER A 40 -9.55 20.72 -0.67
N LEU A 41 -10.74 20.88 -1.26
CA LEU A 41 -11.98 21.26 -0.56
C LEU A 41 -12.47 20.12 0.35
N ARG A 42 -11.55 19.39 1.02
CA ARG A 42 -11.92 18.50 2.11
C ARG A 42 -12.28 19.38 3.29
N SER A 43 -13.59 19.59 3.44
CA SER A 43 -14.22 20.08 4.65
C SER A 43 -13.52 19.48 5.87
N ARG A 44 -12.72 20.32 6.51
CA ARG A 44 -12.02 20.01 7.76
C ARG A 44 -13.12 19.79 8.79
N ARG A 45 -13.47 18.52 9.05
CA ARG A 45 -14.23 18.16 10.25
C ARG A 45 -13.39 18.54 11.45
N GLN A 46 -13.62 19.75 11.96
CA GLN A 46 -13.14 20.18 13.25
C GLN A 46 -13.83 19.29 14.28
N TYR A 47 -13.07 18.44 14.97
CA TYR A 47 -13.53 17.90 16.24
C TYR A 47 -13.48 19.07 17.22
N ALA A 48 -14.61 19.77 17.35
CA ALA A 48 -14.79 20.73 18.43
C ALA A 48 -14.80 19.94 19.75
N SER A 49 -13.79 20.17 20.58
CA SER A 49 -13.80 19.75 21.98
C SER A 49 -14.98 20.44 22.67
N LEU A 50 -16.02 19.67 22.94
CA LEU A 50 -17.24 20.18 23.56
C LEU A 50 -16.95 20.37 25.06
N SER A 51 -16.58 21.58 25.46
CA SER A 51 -16.63 22.03 26.85
C SER A 51 -18.09 22.28 27.20
N GLN A 52 -18.67 21.49 28.10
CA GLN A 52 -20.01 21.75 28.64
C GLN A 52 -19.86 22.28 30.06
N HIS A 53 -20.14 23.57 30.23
CA HIS A 53 -20.54 24.13 31.52
C HIS A 53 -22.02 23.85 31.76
N GLU A 54 -22.35 23.55 33.02
CA GLU A 54 -23.66 23.14 33.53
C GLU A 54 -24.82 24.08 33.19
N SER A 55 -25.98 23.48 32.95
CA SER A 55 -27.23 23.92 33.58
C SER A 55 -28.04 22.67 33.93
N THR A 56 -27.95 22.32 35.20
CA THR A 56 -28.73 21.28 35.88
C THR A 56 -30.15 21.81 36.04
N LEU A 57 -31.16 20.95 35.84
CA LEU A 57 -32.62 21.22 35.86
C LEU A 57 -33.23 21.52 34.48
N ASP A 58 -33.47 20.45 33.68
CA ASP A 58 -34.59 20.32 32.70
C ASP A 58 -34.38 19.15 31.71
N SER A 59 -33.21 18.51 31.72
CA SER A 59 -32.86 17.41 30.80
C SER A 59 -33.54 16.07 31.10
N ALA A 60 -34.26 15.94 32.23
CA ALA A 60 -34.96 14.71 32.61
C ALA A 60 -36.36 14.58 31.96
N ALA A 61 -37.09 15.68 31.78
CA ALA A 61 -38.50 15.64 31.34
C ALA A 61 -38.66 15.38 29.83
N LEU A 62 -37.69 15.80 29.00
CA LEU A 62 -37.69 15.58 27.54
C LEU A 62 -37.12 14.22 27.12
N ARG A 63 -36.63 13.41 28.06
CA ARG A 63 -36.09 12.06 27.78
C ARG A 63 -37.15 10.96 27.87
N SER A 64 -38.38 11.28 28.27
CA SER A 64 -39.42 10.29 28.58
C SER A 64 -40.29 9.85 27.40
N SER A 65 -40.14 10.40 26.19
CA SER A 65 -41.10 10.17 25.10
C SER A 65 -40.50 9.73 23.76
N GLN A 66 -39.21 9.40 23.70
CA GLN A 66 -38.64 8.81 22.50
C GLN A 66 -38.42 7.31 22.74
N PRO A 67 -39.02 6.42 21.93
CA PRO A 67 -38.47 5.09 21.78
C PRO A 67 -37.04 5.32 21.29
N LEU A 68 -36.06 5.03 22.15
CA LEU A 68 -34.70 4.91 21.69
C LEU A 68 -34.78 3.93 20.52
N PRO A 69 -34.35 4.29 19.29
CA PRO A 69 -34.15 3.26 18.28
C PRO A 69 -33.36 2.17 18.98
N ASP A 70 -33.76 0.91 18.81
CA ASP A 70 -32.97 -0.22 19.30
C ASP A 70 -31.58 -0.04 18.68
N VAL A 71 -30.68 0.66 19.39
CA VAL A 71 -29.34 0.96 18.93
C VAL A 71 -28.59 -0.32 19.23
N ALA A 72 -28.92 -1.33 18.41
CA ALA A 72 -28.12 -2.50 18.18
C ALA A 72 -26.67 -2.02 18.16
N GLN A 73 -25.93 -2.43 19.18
CA GLN A 73 -24.59 -2.00 19.54
C GLN A 73 -23.82 -1.39 18.35
N PRO A 74 -23.58 -0.06 18.34
CA PRO A 74 -23.12 0.63 17.14
C PRO A 74 -21.81 0.00 16.65
N GLN A 75 -21.74 -0.30 15.35
CA GLN A 75 -20.52 -0.85 14.74
C GLN A 75 -19.53 0.24 14.37
N THR A 76 -18.24 0.00 14.63
CA THR A 76 -17.18 0.88 14.15
C THR A 76 -17.06 0.82 12.63
N LEU A 77 -16.41 1.81 12.01
CA LEU A 77 -16.14 1.77 10.57
C LEU A 77 -15.30 0.55 10.20
N THR A 78 -14.34 0.17 11.04
CA THR A 78 -13.53 -1.04 10.85
C THR A 78 -14.41 -2.29 10.82
N GLU A 79 -15.30 -2.46 11.80
CA GLU A 79 -16.23 -3.61 11.85
C GLU A 79 -17.11 -3.68 10.60
N LYS A 80 -17.60 -2.54 10.11
CA LYS A 80 -18.40 -2.48 8.88
C LYS A 80 -17.59 -2.84 7.63
N ILE A 81 -16.36 -2.35 7.51
CA ILE A 81 -15.47 -2.66 6.39
C ILE A 81 -15.13 -4.15 6.40
N VAL A 82 -14.77 -4.68 7.56
CA VAL A 82 -14.44 -6.09 7.76
C VAL A 82 -15.65 -6.96 7.41
N GLN A 83 -16.84 -6.61 7.90
CA GLN A 83 -18.09 -7.30 7.57
C GLN A 83 -18.39 -7.32 6.06
N ARG A 84 -18.04 -6.26 5.34
CA ARG A 84 -18.24 -6.18 3.88
C ARG A 84 -17.39 -7.20 3.10
N TYR A 85 -16.22 -7.57 3.60
CA TYR A 85 -15.31 -8.52 2.97
C TYR A 85 -15.36 -9.92 3.58
N ALA A 86 -16.22 -10.14 4.59
CA ALA A 86 -16.39 -11.45 5.20
C ALA A 86 -17.10 -12.41 4.26
N THR A 87 -16.61 -13.64 4.18
CA THR A 87 -17.29 -14.75 3.51
C THR A 87 -17.95 -15.65 4.55
N ASP A 88 -19.02 -16.33 4.17
CA ASP A 88 -19.65 -17.37 4.97
C ASP A 88 -20.18 -16.90 6.34
N LEU A 89 -20.58 -15.62 6.44
CA LEU A 89 -21.15 -15.05 7.65
C LEU A 89 -22.63 -15.47 7.80
N PRO A 90 -23.08 -15.96 8.99
CA PRO A 90 -24.47 -16.28 9.22
C PRO A 90 -25.40 -15.09 8.97
N PRO A 91 -26.63 -15.32 8.47
CA PRO A 91 -27.57 -14.24 8.21
C PRO A 91 -27.86 -13.46 9.50
N GLY A 92 -27.74 -12.14 9.41
CA GLY A 92 -27.95 -11.25 10.55
C GLY A 92 -26.77 -11.10 11.51
N LYS A 93 -25.68 -11.88 11.38
CA LYS A 93 -24.49 -11.71 12.23
C LYS A 93 -23.84 -10.34 11.97
N LYS A 94 -23.54 -9.64 13.07
CA LYS A 94 -22.75 -8.41 13.08
C LYS A 94 -21.33 -8.74 13.51
N VAL A 95 -20.34 -8.33 12.71
CA VAL A 95 -18.94 -8.49 13.08
C VAL A 95 -18.59 -7.53 14.21
N LYS A 96 -17.88 -8.04 15.22
CA LYS A 96 -17.35 -7.30 16.36
C LYS A 96 -15.88 -7.63 16.59
N ALA A 97 -15.17 -6.73 17.26
CA ALA A 97 -13.80 -6.99 17.69
C ALA A 97 -13.72 -8.28 18.52
N GLY A 98 -12.74 -9.14 18.22
CA GLY A 98 -12.59 -10.46 18.84
C GLY A 98 -13.22 -11.61 18.04
N ASP A 99 -14.05 -11.32 17.03
CA ASP A 99 -14.56 -12.35 16.13
C ASP A 99 -13.43 -12.94 15.26
N TYR A 100 -13.38 -14.26 15.16
CA TYR A 100 -12.67 -14.98 14.10
C TYR A 100 -13.59 -15.12 12.90
N ILE A 101 -13.12 -14.67 11.74
CA ILE A 101 -13.89 -14.66 10.50
C ILE A 101 -12.99 -14.98 9.31
N THR A 102 -13.62 -15.49 8.25
CA THR A 102 -12.97 -15.63 6.95
C THR A 102 -13.19 -14.36 6.14
N LEU A 103 -12.12 -13.81 5.57
CA LEU A 103 -12.17 -12.62 4.72
C LEU A 103 -11.71 -12.97 3.30
N ARG A 104 -12.32 -12.33 2.32
CA ARG A 104 -11.80 -12.24 0.95
C ARG A 104 -11.29 -10.81 0.70
N PRO A 105 -9.97 -10.56 0.84
CA PRO A 105 -9.40 -9.24 0.59
C PRO A 105 -9.65 -8.77 -0.84
N ALA A 106 -9.78 -7.44 -1.02
CA ALA A 106 -9.88 -6.84 -2.35
C ALA A 106 -8.54 -6.87 -3.10
N ARG A 107 -7.44 -6.55 -2.39
CA ARG A 107 -6.08 -6.52 -2.93
C ARG A 107 -5.08 -6.90 -1.85
N CYS A 108 -4.02 -7.58 -2.26
CA CYS A 108 -2.87 -7.96 -1.45
C CYS A 108 -1.62 -7.41 -2.11
N MET A 109 -0.77 -6.73 -1.34
CA MET A 109 0.48 -6.16 -1.85
C MET A 109 1.66 -6.78 -1.12
N THR A 110 2.66 -7.19 -1.88
CA THR A 110 3.99 -7.45 -1.34
C THR A 110 4.99 -6.52 -2.02
N HIS A 111 5.92 -6.03 -1.23
CA HIS A 111 7.13 -5.30 -1.60
C HIS A 111 8.28 -6.07 -0.97
N ASP A 112 9.50 -5.98 -1.49
CA ASP A 112 10.76 -6.49 -0.92
C ASP A 112 10.86 -8.00 -0.58
N ASN A 113 9.74 -8.73 -0.55
CA ASN A 113 9.62 -10.13 -0.12
C ASN A 113 8.90 -10.99 -1.17
N SER A 114 8.68 -10.45 -2.37
CA SER A 114 7.92 -11.10 -3.43
C SER A 114 8.46 -12.49 -3.79
N SER A 115 9.78 -12.66 -3.83
CA SER A 115 10.44 -13.94 -4.12
C SER A 115 10.22 -14.99 -3.02
N ALA A 116 10.35 -14.61 -1.75
CA ALA A 116 10.10 -15.51 -0.62
C ALA A 116 8.62 -15.91 -0.52
N VAL A 117 7.69 -14.97 -0.74
CA VAL A 117 6.25 -15.23 -0.78
C VAL A 117 5.90 -16.17 -1.93
N ALA A 118 6.42 -15.92 -3.13
CA ALA A 118 6.21 -16.79 -4.29
C ALA A 118 6.76 -18.20 -4.03
N SER A 119 7.96 -18.30 -3.43
CA SER A 119 8.56 -19.58 -3.08
C SER A 119 7.70 -20.35 -2.09
N LYS A 120 7.19 -19.69 -1.04
CA LYS A 120 6.30 -20.33 -0.08
C LYS A 120 4.97 -20.75 -0.71
N PHE A 121 4.42 -19.93 -1.61
CA PHE A 121 3.19 -20.25 -2.35
C PHE A 121 3.33 -21.54 -3.17
N MET A 122 4.46 -21.73 -3.84
CA MET A 122 4.73 -22.99 -4.56
C MET A 122 4.92 -24.17 -3.60
N GLN A 123 5.62 -23.98 -2.48
CA GLN A 123 5.88 -25.05 -1.49
C GLN A 123 4.61 -25.58 -0.82
N ILE A 124 3.59 -24.75 -0.62
CA ILE A 124 2.29 -25.20 -0.10
C ILE A 124 1.46 -25.97 -1.15
N GLY A 125 2.02 -26.20 -2.34
CA GLY A 125 1.37 -26.95 -3.43
C GLY A 125 0.38 -26.11 -4.25
N ALA A 126 0.40 -24.78 -4.13
CA ALA A 126 -0.50 -23.95 -4.90
C ALA A 126 -0.06 -23.86 -6.37
N SER A 127 -0.93 -24.27 -7.28
CA SER A 127 -0.65 -24.32 -8.73
C SER A 127 -1.05 -23.07 -9.49
N LYS A 128 -1.99 -22.28 -8.95
CA LYS A 128 -2.50 -21.06 -9.59
C LYS A 128 -2.96 -20.03 -8.58
N ILE A 129 -2.81 -18.75 -8.94
CA ILE A 129 -3.45 -17.64 -8.23
C ILE A 129 -4.94 -17.64 -8.57
N HIS A 130 -5.80 -17.55 -7.55
CA HIS A 130 -7.25 -17.56 -7.74
C HIS A 130 -7.76 -16.33 -8.52
N ASP A 131 -7.30 -15.13 -8.15
CA ASP A 131 -7.62 -13.87 -8.85
C ASP A 131 -6.36 -13.01 -8.99
N ASN A 132 -5.83 -12.94 -10.22
CA ASN A 132 -4.58 -12.23 -10.50
C ASN A 132 -4.72 -10.71 -10.33
N LYS A 133 -5.93 -10.15 -10.40
CA LYS A 133 -6.15 -8.70 -10.20
C LYS A 133 -5.98 -8.28 -8.74
N GLN A 134 -6.00 -9.24 -7.81
CA GLN A 134 -5.83 -8.97 -6.38
C GLN A 134 -4.36 -8.78 -6.00
N VAL A 135 -3.42 -9.34 -6.75
CA VAL A 135 -2.00 -9.36 -6.37
C VAL A 135 -1.29 -8.13 -6.93
N ILE A 136 -0.64 -7.38 -6.04
CA ILE A 136 0.29 -6.30 -6.40
C ILE A 136 1.68 -6.70 -5.93
N MET A 137 2.62 -6.80 -6.86
CA MET A 137 4.03 -7.02 -6.57
C MET A 137 4.81 -5.73 -6.80
N GLY A 138 5.42 -5.20 -5.75
CA GLY A 138 6.43 -4.14 -5.84
C GLY A 138 7.65 -4.70 -6.56
N THR A 139 8.03 -4.03 -7.65
CA THR A 139 9.17 -4.29 -8.56
C THR A 139 9.97 -5.55 -8.23
N MET A 140 9.56 -6.68 -8.80
CA MET A 140 10.53 -7.73 -9.12
C MET A 140 11.23 -7.24 -10.39
N ASN A 141 12.50 -6.85 -10.28
CA ASN A 141 13.36 -6.77 -11.45
C ASN A 141 13.52 -8.22 -11.93
N LEU A 142 12.60 -8.64 -12.81
CA LEU A 142 12.69 -9.88 -13.56
C LEU A 142 13.74 -9.63 -14.67
N GLY A 143 15.00 -9.52 -14.26
CA GLY A 143 16.17 -9.38 -15.12
C GLY A 143 17.07 -10.59 -14.95
#